data_AF-A0A942NET8-F1
#
_entry.id   AF-A0A942NET8-F1
#
_cell.length_a   1.000
_cell.length_b   1.000
_cell.length_c   1.000
_cell.angle_alpha   90.00
_cell.angle_beta   90.00
_cell.angle_gamma   90.00
#
_symmetry.space_group_name_H-M   'P 1'
#
loop_
_entity.id
_entity.type
_entity.pdbx_description
1 polymer ?
#
loop_
_entity_poly.entity_id
_entity_poly.type
_entity_poly.pdbx_seq_one_letter_code
_entity_poly.pdbx_strand_id
1 'polypeptide(L)'
;MHKTIILWLAAIVITFLTGYTYNITDKTYPVTGTIGVKGKKVSYMLEKTHYGPDDFSVIIRTDIPDLAGKIKWRNINESGYWYEARMKGGEKVLIGEIPIQSTLKQIEYKILLSYKDREYEPAGGVPVPLTFYSKVPVPVKFFNGFLIYLILFLALRTGLESFSANQKIKKYSFVTVMVTLLFTAMVHPLYLSYKYGYINNQIPPIGNLFPWYAVLFLVVWIVFTVIHFKVENPKPFAAASMLITIAVYLLVRF
;
A
#
# COMPACT_ATOMS: atom_id res chain seq x y z
N MET A 1 -19.31 -30.23 9.04
CA MET A 1 -17.90 -29.78 9.12
C MET A 1 -17.33 -29.32 7.78
N HIS A 2 -17.41 -30.13 6.72
CA HIS A 2 -16.87 -29.79 5.39
C HIS A 2 -17.30 -28.42 4.82
N LYS A 3 -18.59 -28.08 4.87
CA LYS A 3 -19.10 -26.79 4.36
C LYS A 3 -18.48 -25.58 5.05
N THR A 4 -18.27 -25.64 6.37
CA THR A 4 -17.67 -24.52 7.12
C THR A 4 -16.21 -24.30 6.74
N ILE A 5 -15.46 -25.38 6.52
CA ILE A 5 -14.06 -25.31 6.07
C ILE A 5 -13.97 -24.67 4.68
N ILE A 6 -14.85 -25.06 3.76
CA ILE A 6 -14.92 -24.49 2.41
C ILE A 6 -15.17 -22.97 2.46
N LEU A 7 -16.08 -22.49 3.32
CA LEU A 7 -16.36 -21.05 3.43
C LEU A 7 -15.17 -20.27 4.01
N TRP A 8 -14.42 -20.85 4.95
CA TRP A 8 -13.19 -20.23 5.47
C TRP A 8 -12.10 -20.18 4.39
N LEU A 9 -11.87 -21.27 3.67
CA LEU A 9 -10.91 -21.32 2.58
C LEU A 9 -11.28 -20.32 1.48
N ALA A 10 -12.55 -20.26 1.08
CA ALA A 10 -13.04 -19.27 0.12
C ALA A 10 -12.79 -17.83 0.60
N ALA A 11 -13.08 -17.52 1.87
CA ALA A 11 -12.80 -16.20 2.43
C ALA A 11 -11.31 -15.85 2.38
N ILE A 12 -10.42 -16.79 2.70
CA ILE A 12 -8.96 -16.60 2.61
C ILE A 12 -8.53 -16.32 1.16
N VAL A 13 -8.96 -17.16 0.22
CA VAL A 13 -8.59 -17.03 -1.20
C VAL A 13 -9.08 -15.70 -1.77
N ILE A 14 -10.33 -15.32 -1.52
CA ILE A 14 -10.88 -14.06 -2.02
C ILE A 14 -10.17 -12.87 -1.37
N THR A 15 -9.89 -12.91 -0.06
CA THR A 15 -9.14 -11.84 0.62
C THR A 15 -7.76 -11.67 0.01
N PHE A 16 -7.06 -12.78 -0.26
CA PHE A 16 -5.74 -12.75 -0.88
C PHE A 16 -5.80 -12.18 -2.29
N LEU A 17 -6.76 -12.62 -3.12
CA LEU A 17 -6.91 -12.12 -4.49
C LEU A 17 -7.27 -10.63 -4.51
N THR A 18 -8.21 -10.19 -3.68
CA THR A 18 -8.59 -8.76 -3.54
C THR A 18 -7.43 -7.92 -3.01
N GLY A 19 -6.67 -8.44 -2.05
CA GLY A 19 -5.46 -7.80 -1.56
C GLY A 19 -4.39 -7.69 -2.64
N TYR A 20 -4.17 -8.75 -3.41
CA TYR A 20 -3.20 -8.76 -4.49
C TYR A 20 -3.55 -7.73 -5.58
N THR A 21 -4.80 -7.70 -6.05
CA THR A 21 -5.26 -6.71 -7.04
C THR A 21 -5.16 -5.29 -6.52
N TYR A 22 -5.45 -5.08 -5.24
CA TYR A 22 -5.26 -3.79 -4.58
C TYR A 22 -3.79 -3.32 -4.64
N ASN A 23 -2.85 -4.18 -4.25
CA ASN A 23 -1.42 -3.80 -4.18
C ASN A 23 -0.84 -3.50 -5.57
N ILE A 24 -1.11 -4.33 -6.57
CA ILE A 24 -0.53 -4.12 -7.92
C ILE A 24 -1.11 -2.91 -8.64
N THR A 25 -2.33 -2.50 -8.31
CA THR A 25 -2.97 -1.33 -8.90
C THR A 25 -2.70 -0.05 -8.12
N ASP A 26 -2.01 -0.14 -6.98
CA ASP A 26 -1.76 0.99 -6.11
C ASP A 26 -0.83 2.02 -6.77
N LYS A 27 -1.07 3.31 -6.49
CA LYS A 27 -0.25 4.38 -7.09
C LYS A 27 1.18 4.33 -6.58
N THR A 28 1.39 3.83 -5.36
CA THR A 28 2.70 3.65 -4.72
C THR A 28 3.40 2.35 -5.15
N TYR A 29 2.74 1.49 -5.94
CA TYR A 29 3.37 0.27 -6.47
C TYR A 29 4.62 0.64 -7.29
N PRO A 30 5.78 0.01 -7.02
CA PRO A 30 7.05 0.37 -7.63
C PRO A 30 7.04 0.14 -9.14
N VAL A 31 7.74 1.00 -9.88
CA VAL A 31 7.96 0.79 -11.32
C VAL A 31 9.08 -0.23 -11.47
N THR A 32 8.74 -1.44 -11.89
CA THR A 32 9.69 -2.53 -12.08
C THR A 32 9.85 -2.85 -13.56
N GLY A 33 11.02 -3.32 -13.95
CA GLY A 33 11.25 -3.74 -15.32
C GLY A 33 12.65 -4.29 -15.54
N THR A 34 12.90 -4.70 -16.78
CA THR A 34 14.21 -5.18 -17.21
C THR A 34 14.48 -4.68 -18.61
N ILE A 35 15.63 -4.06 -18.81
CA ILE A 35 16.11 -3.65 -20.14
C ILE A 35 17.25 -4.56 -20.57
N GLY A 36 17.37 -4.76 -21.88
CA GLY A 36 18.49 -5.45 -22.49
C GLY A 36 19.59 -4.47 -22.87
N VAL A 37 20.77 -4.58 -22.27
CA VAL A 37 21.97 -3.82 -22.65
C VAL A 37 22.98 -4.81 -23.20
N LYS A 38 23.23 -4.76 -24.52
CA LYS A 38 24.15 -5.67 -25.23
C LYS A 38 23.89 -7.17 -24.96
N GLY A 39 22.62 -7.56 -24.92
CA GLY A 39 22.21 -8.96 -24.68
C GLY A 39 22.26 -9.40 -23.21
N LYS A 40 22.73 -8.54 -22.30
CA LYS A 40 22.67 -8.76 -20.85
C LYS A 40 21.48 -8.03 -20.24
N LYS A 41 20.97 -8.58 -19.13
CA LYS A 41 19.80 -8.04 -18.44
C LYS A 41 20.22 -7.00 -17.40
N VAL A 42 19.48 -5.91 -17.35
CA VAL A 42 19.57 -4.90 -16.29
C VAL A 42 18.17 -4.74 -15.70
N SER A 43 18.00 -5.15 -14.46
CA SER A 43 16.71 -5.13 -13.75
C SER A 43 16.67 -3.98 -12.77
N TYR A 44 15.52 -3.31 -12.70
CA TYR A 44 15.30 -2.14 -11.86
C TYR A 44 13.99 -2.24 -11.08
N MET A 45 13.99 -1.62 -9.90
CA MET A 45 12.83 -1.44 -9.05
C MET A 45 12.85 0.00 -8.53
N LEU A 46 11.99 0.84 -9.08
CA LEU A 46 11.89 2.26 -8.75
C LEU A 46 10.74 2.46 -7.77
N GLU A 47 11.08 2.61 -6.50
CA GLU A 47 10.11 2.85 -5.43
C GLU A 47 9.52 4.26 -5.52
N LYS A 48 8.28 4.40 -5.07
CA LYS A 48 7.54 5.68 -5.10
C LYS A 48 7.33 6.29 -3.71
N THR A 49 7.77 5.59 -2.67
CA THR A 49 7.66 6.04 -1.28
C THR A 49 8.91 5.66 -0.52
N HIS A 50 9.43 6.58 0.30
CA HIS A 50 10.54 6.32 1.22
C HIS A 50 10.09 6.54 2.66
N TYR A 51 10.61 5.74 3.60
CA TYR A 51 10.30 5.86 5.02
C TYR A 51 11.57 5.98 5.85
N GLY A 52 11.62 6.99 6.71
CA GLY A 52 12.67 7.12 7.72
C GLY A 52 13.63 8.28 7.49
N PRO A 53 14.68 8.39 8.33
CA PRO A 53 15.61 9.52 8.32
C PRO A 53 16.80 9.33 7.36
N ASP A 54 16.96 8.13 6.80
CA ASP A 54 18.11 7.78 5.97
C ASP A 54 17.94 8.27 4.53
N ASP A 55 19.03 8.40 3.79
CA ASP A 55 18.99 8.71 2.37
C ASP A 55 18.25 7.63 1.57
N PHE A 56 17.55 8.05 0.52
CA PHE A 56 16.82 7.12 -0.34
C PHE A 56 17.77 6.44 -1.32
N SER A 57 17.85 5.11 -1.26
CA SER A 57 18.73 4.30 -2.09
C SER A 57 17.96 3.61 -3.21
N VAL A 58 18.37 3.83 -4.45
CA VAL A 58 17.84 3.15 -5.64
C VAL A 58 18.82 2.10 -6.12
N ILE A 59 18.34 0.86 -6.24
CA ILE A 59 19.17 -0.30 -6.56
C ILE A 59 18.87 -0.77 -7.99
N ILE A 60 19.93 -0.87 -8.80
CA ILE A 60 19.89 -1.43 -10.15
C ILE A 60 20.76 -2.67 -10.19
N ARG A 61 20.17 -3.80 -10.58
CA ARG A 61 20.88 -5.08 -10.72
C ARG A 61 21.32 -5.26 -12.16
N THR A 62 22.59 -5.59 -12.37
CA THR A 62 23.22 -5.66 -13.69
C THR A 62 24.22 -6.81 -13.74
N ASP A 63 24.42 -7.42 -14.91
CA ASP A 63 25.52 -8.37 -15.17
C ASP A 63 26.67 -7.73 -15.99
N ILE A 64 26.69 -6.39 -16.01
CA ILE A 64 27.60 -5.58 -16.83
C ILE A 64 28.54 -4.81 -15.90
N PRO A 65 29.85 -5.10 -15.92
CA PRO A 65 30.81 -4.50 -15.00
C PRO A 65 31.03 -3.00 -15.23
N ASP A 66 31.07 -2.55 -16.49
CA ASP A 66 31.34 -1.14 -16.83
C ASP A 66 30.06 -0.31 -17.03
N LEU A 67 28.95 -0.73 -16.43
CA LEU A 67 27.71 0.04 -16.50
C LEU A 67 27.82 1.24 -15.56
N ALA A 68 27.78 2.45 -16.11
CA ALA A 68 27.70 3.67 -15.32
C ALA A 68 26.23 4.08 -15.14
N GLY A 69 25.91 4.70 -14.01
CA GLY A 69 24.57 5.21 -13.73
C GLY A 69 24.60 6.62 -13.16
N LYS A 70 23.58 7.40 -13.49
CA LYS A 70 23.27 8.68 -12.85
C LYS A 70 21.82 8.67 -12.41
N ILE A 71 21.58 9.16 -11.20
CA ILE A 71 20.24 9.45 -10.71
C ILE A 71 20.02 10.95 -10.82
N LYS A 72 18.89 11.35 -11.40
CA LYS A 72 18.46 12.75 -11.48
C LYS A 72 17.17 12.92 -10.70
N TRP A 73 17.05 13.96 -9.89
CA TRP A 73 15.80 14.27 -9.19
C TRP A 73 15.53 15.78 -9.12
N ARG A 74 14.27 16.14 -8.94
CA ARG A 74 13.82 17.52 -8.68
C ARG A 74 12.52 17.52 -7.88
N ASN A 75 12.19 18.65 -7.26
CA ASN A 75 10.90 18.80 -6.58
C ASN A 75 9.77 18.83 -7.63
N ILE A 76 8.65 18.13 -7.37
CA ILE A 76 7.54 18.05 -8.34
C ILE A 76 6.98 19.44 -8.72
N ASN A 77 7.06 20.40 -7.80
CA ASN A 77 6.55 21.75 -8.00
C ASN A 77 7.60 22.75 -8.56
N GLU A 78 8.84 22.31 -8.82
CA GLU A 78 9.90 23.16 -9.36
C GLU A 78 10.12 22.83 -10.84
N SER A 79 9.87 23.81 -11.71
CA SER A 79 10.25 23.74 -13.11
C SER A 79 11.71 24.20 -13.28
N GLY A 80 12.54 23.38 -13.92
CA GLY A 80 13.90 23.77 -14.32
C GLY A 80 14.97 22.77 -13.90
N TYR A 81 15.56 22.98 -12.73
CA TYR A 81 16.82 22.34 -12.35
C TYR A 81 16.66 20.90 -11.86
N TRP A 82 17.46 19.99 -12.42
CA TRP A 82 17.61 18.62 -11.93
C TRP A 82 18.89 18.51 -11.12
N TYR A 83 18.76 18.05 -9.88
CA TYR A 83 19.90 17.57 -9.12
C TYR A 83 20.36 16.24 -9.71
N GLU A 84 21.67 16.01 -9.72
CA GLU A 84 22.25 14.79 -10.26
C GLU A 84 23.25 14.20 -9.27
N ALA A 85 23.23 12.88 -9.13
CA ALA A 85 24.26 12.13 -8.41
C ALA A 85 24.72 10.94 -9.25
N ARG A 86 26.01 10.65 -9.19
CA ARG A 86 26.56 9.42 -9.80
C ARG A 86 26.19 8.24 -8.92
N MET A 87 25.70 7.18 -9.57
CA MET A 87 25.47 5.92 -8.89
C MET A 87 26.82 5.26 -8.59
N LYS A 88 26.95 4.72 -7.39
CA LYS A 88 28.13 3.99 -6.92
C LYS A 88 27.82 2.50 -6.93
N GLY A 89 28.79 1.68 -7.30
CA GLY A 89 28.57 0.23 -7.35
C GLY A 89 29.64 -0.49 -8.14
N GLY A 90 29.49 -1.81 -8.22
CA GLY A 90 30.42 -2.71 -8.90
C GLY A 90 29.70 -3.62 -9.87
N GLU A 91 30.28 -4.80 -10.14
CA GLU A 91 29.90 -5.62 -11.30
C GLU A 91 28.45 -6.14 -11.31
N LYS A 92 27.80 -6.19 -10.14
CA LYS A 92 26.46 -6.80 -9.97
C LYS A 92 25.35 -5.81 -9.63
N VAL A 93 25.71 -4.67 -9.04
CA VAL A 93 24.77 -3.73 -8.45
C VAL A 93 25.29 -2.30 -8.57
N LEU A 94 24.42 -1.40 -9.03
CA LEU A 94 24.58 0.04 -8.96
C LEU A 94 23.58 0.62 -7.96
N ILE A 95 24.05 1.50 -7.09
CA ILE A 95 23.28 2.15 -6.03
C ILE A 95 23.34 3.66 -6.26
N GLY A 96 22.18 4.29 -6.44
CA GLY A 96 22.02 5.74 -6.49
C GLY A 96 21.43 6.23 -5.18
N GLU A 97 21.99 7.30 -4.62
CA GLU A 97 21.52 7.89 -3.36
C GLU A 97 20.88 9.24 -3.65
N ILE A 98 19.69 9.46 -3.11
CA ILE A 98 19.02 10.76 -3.05
C ILE A 98 19.04 11.21 -1.59
N PRO A 99 19.57 12.41 -1.27
CA PRO A 99 19.59 12.94 0.08
C PRO A 99 18.19 12.98 0.69
N ILE A 100 18.09 12.65 1.98
CA ILE A 100 16.85 12.72 2.75
C ILE A 100 16.15 14.07 2.56
N GLN A 101 14.83 14.01 2.41
CA GLN A 101 13.96 15.17 2.27
C GLN A 101 13.02 15.29 3.48
N SER A 102 12.43 16.47 3.68
CA SER A 102 11.43 16.66 4.74
C SER A 102 10.21 15.76 4.55
N THR A 103 9.55 15.39 5.65
CA THR A 103 8.33 14.59 5.64
C THR A 103 7.26 15.24 4.75
N LEU A 104 6.53 14.43 3.99
CA LEU A 104 5.55 14.81 2.97
C LEU A 104 6.10 15.54 1.75
N LYS A 105 7.41 15.74 1.65
CA LYS A 105 8.02 16.29 0.43
C LYS A 105 7.90 15.29 -0.71
N GLN A 106 7.50 15.80 -1.86
CA GLN A 106 7.37 15.03 -3.09
C GLN A 106 8.41 15.51 -4.10
N ILE A 107 9.18 14.55 -4.59
CA ILE A 107 10.13 14.76 -5.68
C ILE A 107 9.77 13.83 -6.82
N GLU A 108 10.33 14.08 -7.99
CA GLU A 108 10.37 13.11 -9.07
C GLU A 108 11.82 12.81 -9.41
N TYR A 109 12.09 11.55 -9.76
CA TYR A 109 13.43 11.11 -10.09
C TYR A 109 13.43 10.19 -11.31
N LYS A 110 14.54 10.17 -12.03
CA LYS A 110 14.79 9.24 -13.13
C LYS A 110 16.24 8.77 -13.11
N ILE A 111 16.48 7.65 -13.78
CA ILE A 111 17.79 7.05 -13.90
C ILE A 111 18.24 7.14 -15.35
N LEU A 112 19.51 7.51 -15.54
CA LEU A 112 20.21 7.37 -16.80
C LEU A 112 21.31 6.34 -16.62
N LEU A 113 21.30 5.31 -17.44
CA LEU A 113 22.35 4.30 -17.49
C LEU A 113 23.19 4.55 -18.76
N SER A 114 24.50 4.54 -18.61
CA SER A 114 25.43 4.75 -19.72
C SER A 114 26.35 3.55 -19.82
N TYR A 115 26.48 3.00 -21.02
CA TYR A 115 27.44 1.94 -21.32
C TYR A 115 28.15 2.25 -22.63
N LYS A 116 29.46 2.50 -22.56
CA LYS A 116 30.25 3.07 -23.66
C LYS A 116 29.59 4.38 -24.14
N ASP A 117 29.32 4.51 -25.44
CA ASP A 117 28.72 5.71 -26.05
C ASP A 117 27.19 5.65 -26.19
N ARG A 118 26.51 4.75 -25.46
CA ARG A 118 25.04 4.64 -25.50
C ARG A 118 24.43 4.89 -24.13
N GLU A 119 23.37 5.68 -24.14
CA GLU A 119 22.51 5.91 -22.99
C GLU A 119 21.26 5.04 -23.06
N TYR A 120 20.80 4.63 -21.89
CA TYR A 120 19.63 3.80 -21.66
C TYR A 120 18.81 4.42 -20.53
N GLU A 121 17.52 4.58 -20.76
CA GLU A 121 16.60 5.13 -19.79
C GLU A 121 15.65 4.03 -19.27
N PRO A 122 15.88 3.48 -18.06
CA PRO A 122 14.90 2.64 -17.39
C PRO A 122 13.52 3.30 -17.34
N ALA A 123 12.46 2.49 -17.41
CA ALA A 123 11.08 2.97 -17.47
C ALA A 123 10.79 3.95 -18.62
N GLY A 124 11.58 3.92 -19.70
CA GLY A 124 11.40 4.80 -20.86
C GLY A 124 11.67 6.27 -20.55
N GLY A 125 12.47 6.57 -19.53
CA GLY A 125 12.84 7.94 -19.15
C GLY A 125 11.75 8.71 -18.40
N VAL A 126 10.61 8.08 -18.13
CA VAL A 126 9.50 8.70 -17.39
C VAL A 126 9.91 8.95 -15.94
N PRO A 127 9.82 10.20 -15.44
CA PRO A 127 10.09 10.49 -14.05
C PRO A 127 9.14 9.73 -13.11
N VAL A 128 9.71 9.12 -12.08
CA VAL A 128 8.98 8.39 -11.05
C VAL A 128 8.74 9.32 -9.86
N PRO A 129 7.49 9.53 -9.43
CA PRO A 129 7.21 10.32 -8.24
C PRO A 129 7.65 9.57 -6.99
N LEU A 130 8.32 10.25 -6.07
CA LEU A 130 8.77 9.76 -4.78
C LEU A 130 8.26 10.66 -3.66
N THR A 131 7.53 10.07 -2.71
CA THR A 131 7.08 10.77 -1.50
C THR A 131 7.89 10.31 -0.28
N PHE A 132 8.38 11.27 0.51
CA PHE A 132 9.10 10.99 1.75
C PHE A 132 8.13 10.96 2.94
N TYR A 133 8.16 9.86 3.70
CA TYR A 133 7.41 9.69 4.94
C TYR A 133 8.35 9.54 6.14
N SER A 134 7.84 9.90 7.32
CA SER A 134 8.60 9.73 8.56
C SER A 134 8.67 8.25 8.96
N LYS A 135 9.57 7.93 9.89
CA LYS A 135 9.82 6.58 10.38
C LYS A 135 8.57 6.03 11.08
N VAL A 136 8.06 4.91 10.59
CA VAL A 136 6.97 4.17 11.23
C VAL A 136 7.54 2.95 11.94
N PRO A 137 7.26 2.75 13.24
CA PRO A 137 7.65 1.54 13.94
C PRO A 137 7.09 0.28 13.25
N VAL A 138 7.93 -0.75 13.12
CA VAL A 138 7.57 -2.02 12.45
C VAL A 138 6.27 -2.62 13.02
N PRO A 139 6.05 -2.69 14.35
CA PRO A 139 4.79 -3.23 14.88
C PRO A 139 3.56 -2.42 14.44
N VAL A 140 3.64 -1.10 14.43
CA VAL A 140 2.52 -0.22 14.03
C VAL A 140 2.19 -0.42 12.55
N LYS A 141 3.21 -0.46 11.67
CA LYS A 141 3.03 -0.74 10.24
C LYS A 141 2.40 -2.12 10.02
N PHE A 142 2.88 -3.14 10.75
CA PHE A 142 2.35 -4.50 10.70
C PHE A 142 0.88 -4.54 11.13
N PHE A 143 0.53 -4.01 12.30
CA PHE A 143 -0.84 -4.04 12.80
C PHE A 143 -1.80 -3.24 11.90
N ASN A 144 -1.37 -2.11 11.35
CA ASN A 144 -2.19 -1.35 10.40
C ASN A 144 -2.54 -2.17 9.15
N GLY A 145 -1.54 -2.83 8.54
CA GLY A 145 -1.78 -3.71 7.40
C GLY A 145 -2.60 -4.95 7.77
N PHE A 146 -2.27 -5.61 8.87
CA PHE A 146 -2.95 -6.83 9.32
C PHE A 146 -4.44 -6.59 9.60
N LEU A 147 -4.80 -5.50 10.30
CA LEU A 147 -6.19 -5.23 10.66
C LEU A 147 -7.06 -4.94 9.43
N ILE A 148 -6.57 -4.23 8.41
CA ILE A 148 -7.38 -3.99 7.21
C ILE A 148 -7.65 -5.30 6.44
N TYR A 149 -6.67 -6.21 6.36
CA TYR A 149 -6.90 -7.55 5.80
C TYR A 149 -7.83 -8.40 6.66
N LEU A 150 -7.73 -8.29 8.00
CA LEU A 150 -8.62 -8.98 8.92
C LEU A 150 -10.07 -8.50 8.77
N ILE A 151 -10.30 -7.19 8.60
CA ILE A 151 -11.63 -6.62 8.32
C ILE A 151 -12.18 -7.18 7.02
N LEU A 152 -11.40 -7.16 5.94
CA LEU A 152 -11.81 -7.70 4.64
C LEU A 152 -12.14 -9.19 4.72
N PHE A 153 -11.32 -9.96 5.43
CA PHE A 153 -11.53 -11.37 5.66
C PHE A 153 -12.82 -11.66 6.45
N LEU A 154 -13.06 -10.94 7.54
CA LEU A 154 -14.28 -11.07 8.34
C LEU A 154 -15.52 -10.63 7.57
N ALA A 155 -15.41 -9.61 6.71
CA ALA A 155 -16.46 -9.17 5.80
C ALA A 155 -16.86 -10.27 4.80
N LEU A 156 -15.88 -10.86 4.13
CA LEU A 156 -16.06 -12.00 3.23
C LEU A 156 -16.67 -13.19 3.97
N ARG A 157 -16.16 -13.49 5.17
CA ARG A 157 -16.68 -14.59 5.98
C ARG A 157 -18.14 -14.37 6.38
N THR A 158 -18.51 -13.13 6.70
CA THR A 158 -19.89 -12.72 7.02
C THR A 158 -20.79 -12.83 5.81
N GLY A 159 -20.36 -12.36 4.63
CA GLY A 159 -21.16 -12.48 3.40
C GLY A 159 -21.36 -13.92 2.94
N LEU A 160 -20.32 -14.74 3.02
CA LEU A 160 -20.36 -16.16 2.66
C LEU A 160 -21.26 -16.99 3.60
N GLU A 161 -21.57 -16.52 4.80
CA GLU A 161 -22.59 -17.15 5.66
C GLU A 161 -24.00 -17.12 5.04
N SER A 162 -24.26 -16.29 4.04
CA SER A 162 -25.55 -16.31 3.30
C SER A 162 -25.84 -17.69 2.67
N PHE A 163 -24.80 -18.43 2.29
CA PHE A 163 -24.88 -19.78 1.74
C PHE A 163 -24.91 -20.89 2.81
N SER A 164 -24.78 -20.54 4.10
CA SER A 164 -24.83 -21.49 5.21
C SER A 164 -26.26 -21.71 5.71
N ALA A 165 -26.53 -22.91 6.20
CA ALA A 165 -27.77 -23.25 6.90
C ALA A 165 -27.73 -22.82 8.37
N ASN A 166 -26.56 -22.90 9.03
CA ASN A 166 -26.36 -22.49 10.41
C ASN A 166 -25.74 -21.09 10.42
N GLN A 167 -26.59 -20.07 10.49
CA GLN A 167 -26.20 -18.68 10.30
C GLN A 167 -25.48 -18.13 11.53
N LYS A 168 -24.20 -17.79 11.37
CA LYS A 168 -23.44 -17.04 12.38
C LYS A 168 -23.24 -15.56 12.01
N ILE A 169 -24.08 -15.05 11.10
CA ILE A 169 -24.00 -13.68 10.53
C ILE A 169 -23.92 -12.62 11.64
N LYS A 170 -24.81 -12.67 12.64
CA LYS A 170 -24.85 -11.70 13.75
C LYS A 170 -23.53 -11.66 14.53
N LYS A 171 -22.99 -12.84 14.86
CA LYS A 171 -21.71 -12.98 15.58
C LYS A 171 -20.55 -12.42 14.76
N TYR A 172 -20.42 -12.81 13.48
CA TYR A 172 -19.32 -12.32 12.64
C TYR A 172 -19.43 -10.83 12.34
N SER A 173 -20.64 -10.29 12.17
CA SER A 173 -20.87 -8.86 11.99
C SER A 173 -20.41 -8.05 13.20
N PHE A 174 -20.79 -8.49 14.40
CA PHE A 174 -20.36 -7.85 15.65
C PHE A 174 -18.83 -7.85 15.79
N VAL A 175 -18.18 -9.00 15.54
CA VAL A 175 -16.72 -9.09 15.56
C VAL A 175 -16.09 -8.17 14.52
N THR A 176 -16.66 -8.09 13.32
CA THR A 176 -16.17 -7.19 12.26
C THR A 176 -16.25 -5.72 12.70
N VAL A 177 -17.36 -5.27 13.31
CA VAL A 177 -17.47 -3.92 13.86
C VAL A 177 -16.42 -3.64 14.92
N MET A 178 -16.16 -4.58 15.85
CA MET A 178 -15.15 -4.39 16.89
C MET A 178 -13.75 -4.25 16.31
N VAL A 179 -13.39 -5.07 15.31
CA VAL A 179 -12.09 -4.98 14.63
C VAL A 179 -11.99 -3.68 13.83
N THR A 180 -13.03 -3.29 13.10
CA THR A 180 -13.08 -2.01 12.36
C THR A 180 -12.99 -0.82 13.29
N LEU A 181 -13.63 -0.87 14.46
CA LEU A 181 -13.52 0.17 15.47
C LEU A 181 -12.09 0.29 16.00
N LEU A 182 -11.45 -0.83 16.35
CA LEU A 182 -10.04 -0.85 16.77
C LEU A 182 -9.11 -0.26 15.70
N PHE A 183 -9.34 -0.61 14.44
CA PHE A 183 -8.58 -0.07 13.31
C PHE A 183 -8.78 1.44 13.17
N THR A 184 -10.04 1.89 13.03
CA THR A 184 -10.38 3.29 12.74
C THR A 184 -10.10 4.22 13.94
N ALA A 185 -10.32 3.76 15.17
CA ALA A 185 -10.18 4.59 16.37
C ALA A 185 -8.76 4.63 16.94
N MET A 186 -7.95 3.59 16.71
CA MET A 186 -6.65 3.45 17.39
C MET A 186 -5.49 3.22 16.41
N VAL A 187 -5.50 2.09 15.70
CA VAL A 187 -4.31 1.64 14.96
C VAL A 187 -4.03 2.52 13.74
N HIS A 188 -5.06 2.88 12.98
CA HIS A 188 -4.91 3.70 11.78
C HIS A 188 -4.51 5.16 12.09
N PRO A 189 -5.16 5.86 13.05
CA PRO A 189 -4.70 7.17 13.49
C PRO A 189 -3.26 7.16 14.02
N LEU A 190 -2.87 6.12 14.77
CA LEU A 190 -1.51 5.97 15.27
C LEU A 190 -0.51 5.82 14.10
N TYR A 191 -0.83 4.96 13.14
CA TYR A 191 -0.03 4.79 11.92
C TYR A 191 0.13 6.10 11.15
N LEU A 192 -0.95 6.86 10.94
CA LEU A 192 -0.91 8.14 10.22
C LEU A 192 -0.13 9.21 10.99
N SER A 193 -0.20 9.20 12.33
CA SER A 193 0.60 10.09 13.19
C SER A 193 2.09 9.87 13.00
N TYR A 194 2.54 8.60 12.90
CA TYR A 194 3.93 8.29 12.58
C TYR A 194 4.26 8.61 11.12
N LYS A 195 3.43 8.18 10.16
CA LYS A 195 3.66 8.34 8.71
C LYS A 195 3.86 9.82 8.34
N TYR A 196 3.03 10.70 8.90
CA TYR A 196 3.06 12.14 8.64
C TYR A 196 3.96 12.92 9.60
N GLY A 197 4.64 12.22 10.53
CA GLY A 197 5.61 12.85 11.42
C GLY A 197 4.99 13.83 12.41
N TYR A 198 3.75 13.61 12.85
CA TYR A 198 3.10 14.47 13.85
C TYR A 198 3.61 14.22 15.27
N ILE A 199 4.02 12.98 15.57
CA ILE A 199 4.57 12.61 16.87
C ILE A 199 5.70 13.58 17.25
N ASN A 200 5.52 14.31 18.35
CA ASN A 200 6.44 15.31 18.92
C ASN A 200 6.72 16.57 18.08
N ASN A 201 6.08 16.74 16.92
CA ASN A 201 6.35 17.89 16.05
C ASN A 201 5.15 18.84 15.95
N GLN A 202 3.94 18.32 15.78
CA GLN A 202 2.73 19.12 15.51
C GLN A 202 1.47 18.42 16.00
N ILE A 203 0.42 19.18 16.29
CA ILE A 203 -0.90 18.61 16.59
C ILE A 203 -1.53 18.15 15.26
N PRO A 204 -1.88 16.85 15.12
CA PRO A 204 -2.48 16.34 13.89
C PRO A 204 -3.84 16.99 13.60
N PRO A 205 -4.12 17.42 12.36
CA PRO A 205 -5.48 17.73 11.95
C PRO A 205 -6.37 16.47 12.05
N ILE A 206 -7.59 16.61 12.59
CA ILE A 206 -8.51 15.48 12.80
C ILE A 206 -8.78 14.73 11.48
N GLY A 207 -8.95 15.45 10.37
CA GLY A 207 -9.18 14.85 9.05
C GLY A 207 -8.01 14.00 8.54
N ASN A 208 -6.78 14.24 9.02
CA ASN A 208 -5.62 13.44 8.66
C ASN A 208 -5.48 12.19 9.53
N LEU A 209 -6.03 12.20 10.75
CA LEU A 209 -6.05 11.02 11.63
C LEU A 209 -7.25 10.11 11.37
N PHE A 210 -8.38 10.70 11.00
CA PHE A 210 -9.63 10.02 10.69
C PHE A 210 -10.05 10.36 9.27
N PRO A 211 -9.39 9.77 8.25
CA PRO A 211 -9.81 9.95 6.88
C PRO A 211 -11.27 9.53 6.70
N TRP A 212 -12.01 10.27 5.87
CA TRP A 212 -13.45 10.04 5.62
C TRP A 212 -13.77 8.58 5.29
N TYR A 213 -12.84 7.91 4.61
CA TYR A 213 -13.01 6.54 4.17
C TYR A 213 -12.89 5.50 5.29
N ALA A 214 -12.04 5.73 6.29
CA ALA A 214 -11.91 4.85 7.44
C ALA A 214 -13.15 4.95 8.34
N VAL A 215 -13.69 6.17 8.45
CA VAL A 215 -14.98 6.42 9.11
C VAL A 215 -16.13 5.79 8.32
N LEU A 216 -16.14 5.90 7.00
CA LEU A 216 -17.14 5.27 6.14
C LEU A 216 -17.17 3.74 6.35
N PHE A 217 -16.01 3.09 6.40
CA PHE A 217 -15.91 1.66 6.70
C PHE A 217 -16.58 1.30 8.03
N LEU A 218 -16.31 2.08 9.08
CA LEU A 218 -16.91 1.88 10.39
C LEU A 218 -18.43 2.06 10.35
N VAL A 219 -18.92 3.14 9.74
CA VAL A 219 -20.36 3.44 9.62
C VAL A 219 -21.08 2.34 8.84
N VAL A 220 -20.54 1.90 7.70
CA VAL A 220 -21.10 0.81 6.89
C VAL A 220 -21.26 -0.45 7.76
N TRP A 221 -20.24 -0.83 8.50
CA TRP A 221 -20.28 -2.02 9.34
C TRP A 221 -21.24 -1.89 10.54
N ILE A 222 -21.35 -0.71 11.15
CA ILE A 222 -22.34 -0.44 12.19
C ILE A 222 -23.76 -0.61 11.62
N VAL A 223 -24.06 0.02 10.48
CA VAL A 223 -25.38 -0.04 9.83
C VAL A 223 -25.74 -1.48 9.46
N PHE A 224 -24.85 -2.21 8.78
CA PHE A 224 -25.11 -3.60 8.41
C PHE A 224 -25.27 -4.50 9.62
N THR A 225 -24.51 -4.28 10.69
CA THR A 225 -24.69 -5.04 11.93
C THR A 225 -26.06 -4.76 12.53
N VAL A 226 -26.50 -3.50 12.64
CA VAL A 226 -27.86 -3.18 13.11
C VAL A 226 -28.93 -3.86 12.25
N ILE A 227 -28.78 -3.83 10.93
CA ILE A 227 -29.68 -4.53 10.00
C ILE A 227 -29.68 -6.03 10.29
N HIS A 228 -28.51 -6.69 10.33
CA HIS A 228 -28.40 -8.13 10.58
C HIS A 228 -29.06 -8.59 11.88
N PHE A 229 -29.13 -7.73 12.90
CA PHE A 229 -29.82 -8.04 14.15
C PHE A 229 -31.34 -7.84 14.07
N LYS A 230 -31.82 -6.88 13.27
CA LYS A 230 -33.24 -6.51 13.16
C LYS A 230 -34.05 -7.34 12.17
N VAL A 231 -33.46 -7.75 11.05
CA VAL A 231 -34.23 -8.47 10.00
C VAL A 231 -34.33 -9.96 10.33
N GLU A 232 -35.47 -10.56 10.00
CA GLU A 232 -35.69 -12.01 10.13
C GLU A 232 -34.76 -12.82 9.22
N ASN A 233 -34.56 -12.35 7.98
CA ASN A 233 -33.65 -12.96 7.01
C ASN A 233 -32.45 -12.04 6.71
N PRO A 234 -31.31 -12.18 7.43
CA PRO A 234 -30.15 -11.33 7.24
C PRO A 234 -29.27 -11.71 6.04
N LYS A 235 -29.56 -12.82 5.33
CA LYS A 235 -28.72 -13.34 4.23
C LYS A 235 -28.46 -12.34 3.08
N PRO A 236 -29.47 -11.68 2.48
CA PRO A 236 -29.22 -10.73 1.39
C PRO A 236 -28.36 -9.55 1.85
N PHE A 237 -28.57 -9.08 3.08
CA PHE A 237 -27.81 -7.97 3.66
C PHE A 237 -26.36 -8.36 3.98
N ALA A 238 -26.12 -9.61 4.39
CA ALA A 238 -24.78 -10.13 4.59
C ALA A 238 -24.01 -10.15 3.27
N ALA A 239 -24.61 -10.65 2.20
CA ALA A 239 -24.00 -10.62 0.87
C ALA A 239 -23.73 -9.18 0.38
N ALA A 240 -24.69 -8.27 0.59
CA ALA A 240 -24.51 -6.85 0.25
C ALA A 240 -23.35 -6.20 1.04
N SER A 241 -23.26 -6.45 2.35
CA SER A 241 -22.19 -5.92 3.21
C SER A 241 -20.79 -6.33 2.73
N MET A 242 -20.65 -7.59 2.29
CA MET A 242 -19.42 -8.12 1.71
C MET A 242 -19.06 -7.41 0.40
N LEU A 243 -20.01 -7.30 -0.54
CA LEU A 243 -19.79 -6.65 -1.83
C LEU A 243 -19.42 -5.17 -1.66
N ILE A 244 -20.13 -4.45 -0.79
CA ILE A 244 -19.83 -3.06 -0.48
C ILE A 244 -18.43 -2.95 0.16
N THR A 245 -18.07 -3.83 1.09
CA THR A 245 -16.74 -3.80 1.71
C THR A 245 -15.63 -3.99 0.68
N ILE A 246 -15.78 -4.94 -0.25
CA ILE A 246 -14.82 -5.15 -1.34
C ILE A 246 -14.75 -3.91 -2.24
N ALA A 247 -15.90 -3.36 -2.62
CA ALA A 247 -15.96 -2.18 -3.48
C ALA A 247 -15.27 -0.97 -2.82
N VAL A 248 -15.60 -0.68 -1.56
CA VAL A 248 -14.97 0.43 -0.83
C VAL A 248 -13.48 0.16 -0.66
N TYR A 249 -13.04 -1.06 -0.31
CA TYR A 249 -11.62 -1.42 -0.20
C TYR A 249 -10.84 -1.13 -1.49
N LEU A 250 -11.38 -1.52 -2.65
CA LEU A 250 -10.73 -1.31 -3.95
C LEU A 250 -10.75 0.16 -4.41
N LEU A 251 -11.78 0.93 -4.04
CA LEU A 251 -11.94 2.33 -4.45
C LEU A 251 -11.13 3.30 -3.59
N VAL A 252 -11.10 3.08 -2.27
CA VAL A 252 -10.67 4.09 -1.30
C VAL A 252 -9.16 4.22 -1.15
N ARG A 253 -8.39 3.15 -1.38
CA ARG A 253 -6.92 3.13 -1.24
C ARG A 253 -6.40 3.66 0.12
N PHE A 254 -6.36 2.75 1.11
CA PHE A 254 -5.78 2.88 2.45
C PHE A 254 -4.25 3.03 2.50
#